data_AF-A0A9E0H778-F1
#
_entry.id   AF-A0A9E0H778-F1
#
_cell.length_a   1.000
_cell.length_b   1.000
_cell.length_c   1.000
_cell.angle_alpha   90.00
_cell.angle_beta   90.00
_cell.angle_gamma   90.00
#
_symmetry.space_group_name_H-M   'P 1'
#
loop_
_entity.id
_entity.type
_entity.pdbx_description
1 polymer ?
#
loop_
_entity_poly.entity_id
_entity_poly.type
_entity_poly.pdbx_seq_one_letter_code
_entity_poly.pdbx_strand_id
1 'polypeptide(L)'
;MGCTNCRGKSGCNHRKGDQALAVDAALAELYPSRRWEPPAAADAPDTLLADAAGLADELADVLSAATFVRPPDADTPCAFIYVLCAGRPPCAVPVRDGVTTPPAEWWQAPGRLTERYLRVALAPRAPFAVVQEIAVDVEVDPDGALVREATRPGVYSAPLLARFQKIVATLPGYGRTHLDLGELVATPPGFTAGDWPARFAGAPGVVNFLFFPEPATLTATTWIPREAA
;
A
#
# COMPACT_ATOMS: atom_id res chain seq x y z
N MET A 1 -7.56 -23.34 8.61
CA MET A 1 -8.43 -22.95 9.73
C MET A 1 -9.34 -21.84 9.23
N GLY A 2 -10.61 -22.15 8.96
CA GLY A 2 -11.57 -21.25 8.34
C GLY A 2 -12.51 -20.60 9.37
N CYS A 3 -12.91 -19.36 9.10
CA CYS A 3 -13.83 -18.56 9.89
C CYS A 3 -15.14 -19.30 10.22
N THR A 4 -15.34 -19.60 11.50
CA THR A 4 -16.49 -20.34 12.03
C THR A 4 -17.77 -19.52 12.22
N ASN A 5 -17.81 -18.24 11.82
CA ASN A 5 -18.98 -17.36 12.05
C ASN A 5 -19.77 -16.93 10.81
N CYS A 6 -19.51 -17.49 9.63
CA CYS A 6 -20.29 -17.16 8.43
C CYS A 6 -21.44 -18.14 8.17
N ARG A 7 -22.37 -18.28 9.12
CA ARG A 7 -23.68 -18.91 8.81
C ARG A 7 -24.56 -17.91 8.04
N GLY A 8 -24.54 -17.99 6.71
CA GLY A 8 -25.73 -17.70 5.91
C GLY A 8 -26.04 -16.25 5.49
N LYS A 9 -25.05 -15.38 5.22
CA LYS A 9 -25.32 -14.14 4.46
C LYS A 9 -24.96 -14.34 2.99
N SER A 10 -25.99 -14.62 2.17
CA SER A 10 -25.92 -14.67 0.69
C SER A 10 -25.21 -13.45 0.06
N GLY A 11 -25.24 -12.29 0.72
CA GLY A 11 -24.57 -11.07 0.26
C GLY A 11 -23.03 -11.07 0.31
N CYS A 12 -22.39 -11.94 1.11
CA CYS A 12 -20.91 -12.00 1.15
C CYS A 12 -20.35 -12.70 -0.10
N ASN A 13 -21.01 -13.76 -0.55
CA ASN A 13 -20.62 -14.50 -1.76
C ASN A 13 -20.91 -13.72 -3.05
N HIS A 14 -22.02 -12.99 -3.09
CA HIS A 14 -22.36 -12.19 -4.28
C HIS A 14 -21.38 -11.03 -4.49
N ARG A 15 -21.07 -10.26 -3.43
CA ARG A 15 -20.06 -9.19 -3.47
C ARG A 15 -18.68 -9.70 -3.91
N LYS A 16 -18.26 -10.88 -3.45
CA LYS A 16 -17.00 -11.49 -3.87
C LYS A 16 -17.02 -11.88 -5.35
N GLY A 17 -18.16 -12.38 -5.86
CA GLY A 17 -18.34 -12.65 -7.29
C GLY A 17 -18.26 -11.39 -8.15
N ASP A 18 -18.92 -10.31 -7.74
CA ASP A 18 -18.91 -9.04 -8.48
C ASP A 18 -17.51 -8.40 -8.49
N GLN A 19 -16.78 -8.47 -7.37
CA GLN A 19 -15.40 -7.99 -7.29
C GLN A 19 -14.46 -8.80 -8.20
N ALA A 20 -14.59 -10.13 -8.23
CA ALA A 20 -13.80 -10.97 -9.11
C ALA A 20 -14.05 -10.62 -10.59
N LEU A 21 -15.30 -10.44 -10.99
CA LEU A 21 -15.65 -10.04 -12.36
C LEU A 21 -15.09 -8.65 -12.73
N ALA A 22 -15.13 -7.68 -11.80
CA ALA A 22 -14.58 -6.35 -12.04
C ALA A 22 -13.04 -6.40 -12.18
N VAL A 23 -12.38 -7.22 -11.37
CA VAL A 23 -10.93 -7.45 -11.46
C VAL A 23 -10.57 -8.11 -12.79
N ASP A 24 -11.26 -9.18 -13.18
CA ASP A 24 -11.02 -9.88 -14.45
C ASP A 24 -11.20 -8.96 -15.65
N ALA A 25 -12.25 -8.13 -15.64
CA ALA A 25 -12.50 -7.13 -16.68
C ALA A 25 -11.37 -6.10 -16.77
N ALA A 26 -10.93 -5.56 -15.62
CA ALA A 26 -9.82 -4.61 -15.57
C ALA A 26 -8.52 -5.24 -16.06
N LEU A 27 -8.21 -6.47 -15.66
CA LEU A 27 -7.00 -7.15 -16.13
C LEU A 27 -7.03 -7.41 -17.63
N ALA A 28 -8.18 -7.81 -18.19
CA ALA A 28 -8.32 -8.04 -19.62
C ALA A 28 -8.13 -6.76 -20.45
N GLU A 29 -8.59 -5.61 -19.93
CA GLU A 29 -8.40 -4.30 -20.56
C GLU A 29 -6.97 -3.80 -20.44
N LEU A 30 -6.38 -3.88 -19.24
CA LEU A 30 -5.05 -3.34 -18.96
C LEU A 30 -3.92 -4.18 -19.54
N TYR A 31 -4.14 -5.49 -19.64
CA TYR A 31 -3.16 -6.46 -20.14
C TYR A 31 -3.77 -7.35 -21.24
N PRO A 32 -4.03 -6.81 -22.44
CA PRO A 32 -4.62 -7.60 -23.54
C PRO A 32 -3.77 -8.80 -23.96
N SER A 33 -2.44 -8.70 -23.79
CA SER A 33 -1.48 -9.78 -24.04
C SER A 33 -1.52 -10.88 -22.97
N ARG A 34 -2.21 -10.63 -21.84
CA ARG A 34 -2.20 -11.46 -20.62
C ARG A 34 -0.79 -11.74 -20.13
N ARG A 35 0.16 -10.85 -20.41
CA ARG A 35 1.54 -10.94 -19.93
C ARG A 35 1.75 -9.87 -18.89
N TRP A 36 2.33 -10.22 -17.75
CA TRP A 36 2.76 -9.22 -16.78
C TRP A 36 3.88 -8.37 -17.39
N GLU A 37 3.67 -7.07 -17.33
CA GLU A 37 4.63 -6.04 -17.70
C GLU A 37 4.55 -4.95 -16.62
N PRO A 38 5.70 -4.40 -16.18
CA PRO A 38 5.71 -3.35 -15.19
C PRO A 38 4.97 -2.12 -15.76
N PRO A 39 3.97 -1.59 -15.05
CA PRO A 39 3.28 -0.39 -15.50
C PRO A 39 4.24 0.81 -15.49
N ALA A 40 4.18 1.66 -16.53
CA ALA A 40 5.03 2.86 -16.59
C ALA A 40 4.39 4.00 -15.79
N ALA A 41 5.21 4.81 -15.10
CA ALA A 41 4.71 5.95 -14.33
C ALA A 41 3.92 6.99 -15.15
N ALA A 42 4.27 7.12 -16.44
CA ALA A 42 3.56 7.98 -17.38
C ALA A 42 2.11 7.54 -17.64
N ASP A 43 1.74 6.32 -17.24
CA ASP A 43 0.39 5.78 -17.42
C ASP A 43 -0.56 6.11 -16.26
N ALA A 44 -0.08 6.78 -15.20
CA ALA A 44 -0.93 7.25 -14.12
C ALA A 44 -1.69 8.52 -14.56
N PRO A 45 -3.02 8.59 -14.33
CA PRO A 45 -3.78 9.77 -14.71
C PRO A 45 -3.39 10.96 -13.84
N ASP A 46 -3.41 12.17 -14.42
CA ASP A 46 -3.08 13.43 -13.72
C ASP A 46 -3.91 13.63 -12.43
N THR A 47 -5.12 13.05 -12.38
CA THR A 47 -6.02 13.15 -11.23
C THR A 47 -5.64 12.23 -10.08
N LEU A 48 -4.80 11.19 -10.27
CA LEU A 48 -4.50 10.20 -9.23
C LEU A 48 -3.88 10.85 -7.99
N LEU A 49 -2.97 11.80 -8.18
CA LEU A 49 -2.32 12.48 -7.07
C LEU A 49 -3.28 13.44 -6.35
N ALA A 50 -4.15 14.12 -7.11
CA ALA A 50 -5.18 14.99 -6.53
C ALA A 50 -6.21 14.18 -5.72
N ASP A 51 -6.66 13.03 -6.24
CA ASP A 51 -7.51 12.07 -5.53
C ASP A 51 -6.81 11.58 -4.26
N ALA A 52 -5.54 11.22 -4.34
CA ALA A 52 -4.76 10.74 -3.21
C ALA A 52 -4.61 11.81 -2.12
N ALA A 53 -4.33 13.05 -2.51
CA ALA A 53 -4.24 14.19 -1.60
C ALA A 53 -5.58 14.47 -0.91
N GLY A 54 -6.66 14.58 -1.69
CA GLY A 54 -8.00 14.78 -1.14
C GLY A 54 -8.42 13.67 -0.19
N LEU A 55 -8.16 12.41 -0.56
CA LEU A 55 -8.44 11.26 0.30
C LEU A 55 -7.57 11.27 1.56
N ALA A 56 -6.29 11.64 1.46
CA ALA A 56 -5.40 11.74 2.62
C ALA A 56 -5.87 12.79 3.63
N ASP A 57 -6.38 13.94 3.16
CA ASP A 57 -6.95 15.00 4.01
C ASP A 57 -8.21 14.49 4.73
N GLU A 58 -9.16 13.89 4.00
CA GLU A 58 -10.37 13.34 4.63
C GLU A 58 -10.03 12.22 5.64
N LEU A 59 -9.07 11.35 5.31
CA LEU A 59 -8.61 10.31 6.23
C LEU A 59 -7.93 10.88 7.47
N ALA A 60 -7.20 11.99 7.36
CA ALA A 60 -6.60 12.65 8.52
C ALA A 60 -7.68 13.07 9.52
N ASP A 61 -8.78 13.65 9.03
CA ASP A 61 -9.92 14.08 9.85
C ASP A 61 -10.68 12.88 10.45
N VAL A 62 -11.11 11.94 9.60
CA VAL A 62 -11.95 10.78 9.98
C VAL A 62 -11.26 9.85 10.98
N LEU A 63 -9.94 9.75 10.89
CA LEU A 63 -9.11 8.89 11.73
C LEU A 63 -8.40 9.64 12.85
N SER A 64 -8.43 10.98 12.83
CA SER A 64 -7.65 11.85 13.72
C SER A 64 -6.19 11.41 13.77
N ALA A 65 -5.57 11.30 12.60
CA ALA A 65 -4.25 10.72 12.42
C ALA A 65 -3.42 11.48 11.39
N ALA A 66 -2.09 11.46 11.53
CA ALA A 66 -1.22 12.00 10.49
C ALA A 66 -1.32 11.12 9.24
N THR A 67 -1.46 11.76 8.08
CA THR A 67 -1.46 11.12 6.77
C THR A 67 -0.37 11.73 5.88
N PHE A 68 0.20 10.92 4.99
CA PHE A 68 1.25 11.36 4.06
C PHE A 68 1.04 10.64 2.73
N VAL A 69 1.09 11.41 1.66
CA VAL A 69 0.96 10.92 0.29
C VAL A 69 2.35 10.72 -0.29
N ARG A 70 2.65 9.51 -0.75
CA ARG A 70 3.78 9.25 -1.65
C ARG A 70 3.22 9.26 -3.09
N PRO A 71 3.70 10.17 -3.94
CA PRO A 71 3.27 10.21 -5.33
C PRO A 71 3.78 8.98 -6.10
N PRO A 72 3.16 8.65 -7.25
CA PRO A 72 3.73 7.72 -8.21
C PRO A 72 5.16 8.12 -8.62
N ASP A 73 6.00 7.13 -8.89
CA ASP A 73 7.32 7.31 -9.48
C ASP A 73 7.56 6.27 -10.60
N ALA A 74 8.71 6.40 -11.28
CA ALA A 74 9.10 5.56 -12.43
C ALA A 74 8.99 4.06 -12.15
N ASP A 75 9.30 3.66 -10.91
CA ASP A 75 9.33 2.26 -10.50
C ASP A 75 8.03 1.83 -9.84
N THR A 76 7.25 2.76 -9.27
CA THR A 76 6.00 2.50 -8.58
C THR A 76 4.90 3.47 -9.04
N PRO A 77 4.06 3.08 -10.02
CA PRO A 77 3.07 3.98 -10.61
C PRO A 77 1.82 4.20 -9.74
N CYS A 78 1.72 3.54 -8.57
CA CYS A 78 0.66 3.80 -7.62
C CYS A 78 0.93 5.04 -6.77
N ALA A 79 -0.13 5.77 -6.43
CA ALA A 79 -0.09 6.67 -5.30
C ALA A 79 -0.32 5.88 -4.01
N PHE A 80 0.47 6.17 -2.98
CA PHE A 80 0.27 5.61 -1.64
C PHE A 80 -0.14 6.69 -0.67
N ILE A 81 -1.12 6.37 0.18
CA ILE A 81 -1.45 7.16 1.35
C ILE A 81 -1.08 6.33 2.56
N TYR A 82 -0.20 6.84 3.39
CA TYR A 82 0.14 6.20 4.64
C TYR A 82 -0.57 6.93 5.77
N VAL A 83 -1.20 6.17 6.66
CA VAL A 83 -1.92 6.67 7.84
C VAL A 83 -1.19 6.18 9.09
N LEU A 84 -0.63 7.10 9.88
CA LEU A 84 0.04 6.74 11.13
C LEU A 84 -0.97 6.20 12.15
N CYS A 85 -0.77 4.96 12.58
CA CYS A 85 -1.65 4.29 13.54
C CYS A 85 -1.02 4.11 14.92
N ALA A 86 0.31 3.97 14.98
CA ALA A 86 1.08 3.99 16.22
C ALA A 86 2.45 4.61 15.94
N GLY A 87 2.86 5.60 16.73
CA GLY A 87 4.07 6.40 16.53
C GLY A 87 3.83 7.85 16.91
N ARG A 88 4.75 8.75 16.55
CA ARG A 88 4.60 10.19 16.77
C ARG A 88 5.21 10.98 15.61
N PRO A 89 4.63 12.13 15.23
CA PRO A 89 5.28 13.06 14.30
C PRO A 89 6.57 13.67 14.88
N PRO A 90 7.54 14.06 14.01
CA PRO A 90 7.58 13.74 12.58
C PRO A 90 7.82 12.25 12.36
N CYS A 91 7.05 11.69 11.42
CA CYS A 91 6.96 10.24 11.22
C CYS A 91 8.12 9.73 10.35
N ALA A 92 8.52 8.47 10.47
CA ALA A 92 9.66 7.94 9.73
C ALA A 92 9.47 7.91 8.20
N VAL A 93 8.24 7.69 7.71
CA VAL A 93 7.95 7.64 6.27
C VAL A 93 8.23 8.96 5.54
N PRO A 94 7.67 10.12 5.94
CA PRO A 94 8.01 11.40 5.30
C PRO A 94 9.49 11.78 5.47
N VAL A 95 10.17 11.33 6.54
CA VAL A 95 11.62 11.51 6.69
C VAL A 95 12.39 10.68 5.66
N ARG A 96 12.05 9.41 5.50
CA ARG A 96 12.63 8.49 4.49
C ARG A 96 12.46 9.03 3.08
N ASP A 97 11.29 9.57 2.78
CA ASP A 97 10.96 10.09 1.44
C ASP A 97 11.49 11.52 1.21
N GLY A 98 12.26 12.09 2.16
CA GLY A 98 12.86 13.42 2.03
C GLY A 98 11.86 14.58 2.07
N VAL A 99 10.63 14.32 2.50
CA VAL A 99 9.56 15.33 2.64
C VAL A 99 9.79 16.21 3.86
N THR A 100 10.41 15.66 4.91
CA THR A 100 10.78 16.39 6.11
C THR A 100 12.13 15.91 6.65
N THR A 101 12.80 16.75 7.45
CA THR A 101 14.10 16.39 8.02
C THR A 101 13.93 15.46 9.23
N PRO A 102 14.89 14.57 9.49
CA PRO A 102 14.92 13.79 10.72
C PRO A 102 14.87 14.70 11.96
N PRO A 103 14.00 14.42 12.95
CA PRO A 103 13.93 15.23 14.15
C PRO A 103 15.21 15.09 14.98
N ALA A 104 15.61 16.17 15.66
CA ALA A 104 16.86 16.20 16.43
C ALA A 104 16.95 15.09 17.49
N GLU A 105 15.81 14.65 18.04
CA GLU A 105 15.73 13.56 19.02
C GLU A 105 16.26 12.23 18.50
N TRP A 106 16.20 11.96 17.19
CA TRP A 106 16.82 10.76 16.61
C TRP A 106 18.32 10.74 16.90
N TRP A 107 18.98 11.89 16.77
CA TRP A 107 20.43 12.04 16.94
C TRP A 107 20.86 12.23 18.39
N GLN A 108 20.02 12.88 19.21
CA GLN A 108 20.32 13.15 20.62
C GLN A 108 20.19 11.90 21.49
N ALA A 109 19.28 10.99 21.15
CA ALA A 109 19.09 9.72 21.83
C ALA A 109 19.03 8.57 20.82
N PRO A 110 20.18 8.16 20.25
CA PRO A 110 20.24 7.05 19.32
C PRO A 110 19.61 5.79 19.91
N GLY A 111 18.95 5.02 19.06
CA GLY A 111 18.18 3.87 19.48
C GLY A 111 17.22 3.41 18.41
N ARG A 112 16.18 2.70 18.84
CA ARG A 112 15.16 2.15 17.96
C ARG A 112 13.83 2.82 18.18
N LEU A 113 13.20 3.24 17.09
CA LEU A 113 11.78 3.59 17.06
C LEU A 113 11.03 2.63 16.15
N THR A 114 9.77 2.38 16.50
CA THR A 114 8.89 1.53 15.71
C THR A 114 7.55 2.24 15.55
N GLU A 115 7.10 2.28 14.31
CA GLU A 115 5.83 2.86 13.92
C GLU A 115 4.98 1.82 13.18
N ARG A 116 3.67 2.04 13.20
CA ARG A 116 2.69 1.22 12.49
C ARG A 116 1.81 2.12 11.65
N TYR A 117 1.61 1.70 10.41
CA TYR A 117 0.81 2.43 9.44
C TYR A 117 -0.25 1.52 8.81
N LEU A 118 -1.33 2.14 8.36
CA LEU A 118 -2.17 1.59 7.30
C LEU A 118 -1.79 2.30 6.00
N ARG A 119 -1.34 1.57 5.00
CA ARG A 119 -0.99 2.08 3.67
C ARG A 119 -2.10 1.76 2.70
N VAL A 120 -2.71 2.79 2.12
CA VAL A 120 -3.68 2.70 1.04
C VAL A 120 -2.91 2.82 -0.27
N ALA A 121 -3.01 1.82 -1.15
CA ALA A 121 -2.50 1.90 -2.51
C ALA A 121 -3.67 2.15 -3.46
N LEU A 122 -3.56 3.18 -4.30
CA LEU A 122 -4.54 3.49 -5.33
C LEU A 122 -4.03 2.97 -6.67
N ALA A 123 -4.81 2.08 -7.30
CA ALA A 123 -4.47 1.59 -8.63
C ALA A 123 -4.51 2.76 -9.62
N PRO A 124 -3.47 2.94 -10.46
CA PRO A 124 -3.41 4.08 -11.37
C PRO A 124 -4.47 3.99 -12.46
N ARG A 125 -4.72 2.78 -12.98
CA ARG A 125 -5.53 2.55 -14.18
C ARG A 125 -6.82 1.77 -13.94
N ALA A 126 -7.21 1.63 -12.68
CA ALA A 126 -8.44 0.92 -12.30
C ALA A 126 -9.08 1.59 -11.06
N PRO A 127 -10.41 1.50 -10.88
CA PRO A 127 -11.12 2.09 -9.74
C PRO A 127 -10.95 1.25 -8.47
N PHE A 128 -9.74 0.76 -8.20
CA PHE A 128 -9.44 -0.13 -7.08
C PHE A 128 -8.45 0.50 -6.11
N ALA A 129 -8.57 0.08 -4.85
CA ALA A 129 -7.61 0.36 -3.81
C ALA A 129 -7.40 -0.87 -2.94
N VAL A 130 -6.21 -0.99 -2.34
CA VAL A 130 -5.92 -2.00 -1.31
C VAL A 130 -5.39 -1.30 -0.06
N VAL A 131 -5.60 -1.91 1.11
CA VAL A 131 -5.04 -1.42 2.37
C VAL A 131 -4.15 -2.49 2.99
N GLN A 132 -2.93 -2.09 3.38
CA GLN A 132 -1.94 -2.96 4.03
C GLN A 132 -1.55 -2.41 5.38
N GLU A 133 -1.30 -3.30 6.33
CA GLU A 133 -0.54 -2.93 7.51
C GLU A 133 0.96 -2.87 7.18
N ILE A 134 1.61 -1.79 7.61
CA ILE A 134 3.04 -1.59 7.44
C ILE A 134 3.68 -1.37 8.81
N ALA A 135 4.80 -2.03 9.05
CA ALA A 135 5.67 -1.75 10.17
C ALA A 135 6.88 -0.97 9.68
N VAL A 136 7.21 0.14 10.33
CA VAL A 136 8.44 0.86 10.06
C VAL A 136 9.29 0.84 11.31
N ASP A 137 10.48 0.26 11.21
CA ASP A 137 11.51 0.37 12.24
C ASP A 137 12.53 1.40 11.77
N VAL A 138 12.98 2.27 12.67
CA VAL A 138 14.18 3.07 12.45
C VAL A 138 15.20 2.74 13.52
N GLU A 139 16.38 2.38 13.07
CA GLU A 139 17.56 2.14 13.89
C GLU A 139 18.50 3.32 13.66
N VAL A 140 18.77 4.10 14.70
CA VAL A 140 19.58 5.32 14.62
C VAL A 140 20.92 5.10 15.30
N ASP A 141 21.99 5.49 14.62
CA ASP A 141 23.36 5.50 15.12
C ASP A 141 24.01 6.89 14.93
N PRO A 142 25.29 7.10 15.33
CA PRO A 142 25.95 8.39 15.19
C PRO A 142 26.12 8.89 13.75
N ASP A 143 26.13 8.00 12.76
CA ASP A 143 26.46 8.26 11.36
C ASP A 143 25.19 8.40 10.48
N GLY A 144 24.06 7.88 10.94
CA GLY A 144 22.78 8.03 10.27
C GLY A 144 21.67 7.13 10.84
N ALA A 145 20.63 6.95 10.04
CA ALA A 145 19.45 6.20 10.40
C ALA A 145 19.09 5.18 9.32
N LEU A 146 18.86 3.94 9.73
CA LEU A 146 18.36 2.87 8.89
C LEU A 146 16.84 2.76 9.06
N VAL A 147 16.08 3.13 8.03
CA VAL A 147 14.63 3.01 7.99
C VAL A 147 14.24 1.72 7.26
N ARG A 148 13.60 0.79 7.95
CA ARG A 148 13.11 -0.48 7.39
C ARG A 148 11.60 -0.50 7.36
N GLU A 149 11.02 -0.58 6.16
CA GLU A 149 9.59 -0.77 5.94
C GLU A 149 9.30 -2.26 5.69
N ALA A 150 8.56 -2.90 6.60
CA ALA A 150 8.09 -4.27 6.45
C ALA A 150 6.58 -4.28 6.18
N THR A 151 6.21 -4.74 4.99
CA THR A 151 4.82 -4.78 4.51
C THR A 151 4.15 -6.10 4.88
N ARG A 152 2.87 -6.05 5.26
CA ARG A 152 2.06 -7.25 5.55
C ARG A 152 1.06 -7.54 4.43
N PRO A 153 0.66 -8.80 4.23
CA PRO A 153 -0.30 -9.20 3.19
C PRO A 153 -1.76 -8.83 3.56
N GLY A 154 -1.99 -7.62 4.07
CA GLY A 154 -3.28 -7.12 4.56
C GLY A 154 -3.23 -6.55 5.98
N VAL A 155 -4.40 -6.34 6.57
CA VAL A 155 -4.57 -5.77 7.92
C VAL A 155 -5.11 -6.83 8.87
N TYR A 156 -4.25 -7.34 9.76
CA TYR A 156 -4.60 -8.43 10.68
C TYR A 156 -4.55 -8.03 12.15
N SER A 157 -3.90 -6.92 12.46
CA SER A 157 -3.80 -6.45 13.84
C SER A 157 -5.16 -5.94 14.33
N ALA A 158 -5.73 -6.62 15.34
CA ALA A 158 -7.02 -6.26 15.92
C ALA A 158 -7.18 -4.77 16.28
N PRO A 159 -6.16 -4.08 16.85
CA PRO A 159 -6.26 -2.64 17.14
C PRO A 159 -6.44 -1.74 15.92
N LEU A 160 -6.07 -2.22 14.72
CA LEU A 160 -6.13 -1.45 13.48
C LEU A 160 -7.43 -1.65 12.71
N LEU A 161 -8.26 -2.65 13.07
CA LEU A 161 -9.45 -3.02 12.31
C LEU A 161 -10.47 -1.89 12.21
N ALA A 162 -10.68 -1.13 13.29
CA ALA A 162 -11.62 -0.01 13.28
C ALA A 162 -11.16 1.12 12.32
N ARG A 163 -9.83 1.39 12.29
CA ARG A 163 -9.25 2.37 11.36
C ARG A 163 -9.34 1.87 9.92
N PHE A 164 -9.02 0.60 9.68
CA PHE A 164 -9.16 -0.04 8.38
C PHE A 164 -10.59 0.02 7.85
N GLN A 165 -11.59 -0.30 8.68
CA GLN A 165 -13.01 -0.23 8.29
C GLN A 165 -13.44 1.19 7.90
N LYS A 166 -12.97 2.20 8.63
CA LYS A 166 -13.22 3.61 8.28
C LYS A 166 -12.58 3.98 6.94
N ILE A 167 -11.31 3.61 6.71
CA ILE A 167 -10.65 3.81 5.40
C ILE A 167 -11.49 3.20 4.28
N VAL A 168 -11.87 1.93 4.42
CA VAL A 168 -12.67 1.22 3.42
C VAL A 168 -14.02 1.89 3.17
N ALA A 169 -14.64 2.46 4.20
CA ALA A 169 -15.89 3.19 4.08
C ALA A 169 -15.75 4.55 3.37
N THR A 170 -14.57 5.18 3.42
CA THR A 170 -14.28 6.46 2.73
C THR A 170 -13.98 6.26 1.24
N LEU A 171 -13.35 5.15 0.85
CA LEU A 171 -12.92 4.89 -0.54
C LEU A 171 -13.99 5.12 -1.63
N PRO A 172 -15.28 4.74 -1.45
CA PRO A 172 -16.31 4.97 -2.47
C PRO A 172 -16.54 6.45 -2.79
N GLY A 173 -16.30 7.36 -1.85
CA GLY A 173 -16.39 8.81 -2.07
C GLY A 173 -15.41 9.33 -3.12
N TYR A 174 -14.32 8.57 -3.34
CA TYR A 174 -13.28 8.85 -4.33
C TYR A 174 -13.36 7.88 -5.52
N GLY A 175 -14.50 7.21 -5.71
CA GLY A 175 -14.71 6.25 -6.81
C GLY A 175 -13.84 5.00 -6.71
N ARG A 176 -13.33 4.66 -5.51
CA ARG A 176 -12.46 3.50 -5.31
C ARG A 176 -13.19 2.35 -4.62
N THR A 177 -12.99 1.15 -5.15
CA THR A 177 -13.45 -0.11 -4.56
C THR A 177 -12.29 -0.79 -3.84
N HIS A 178 -12.47 -1.11 -2.56
CA HIS A 178 -11.49 -1.89 -1.81
C HIS A 178 -11.43 -3.35 -2.30
N LEU A 179 -10.23 -3.83 -2.58
CA LEU A 179 -9.95 -5.25 -2.82
C LEU A 179 -9.21 -5.85 -1.61
N ASP A 180 -9.64 -7.04 -1.18
CA ASP A 180 -8.92 -7.79 -0.14
C ASP A 180 -7.66 -8.43 -0.72
N LEU A 181 -6.49 -8.03 -0.21
CA LEU A 181 -5.20 -8.54 -0.68
C LEU A 181 -5.05 -10.05 -0.56
N GLY A 182 -5.69 -10.68 0.43
CA GLY A 182 -5.65 -12.13 0.58
C GLY A 182 -6.23 -12.86 -0.62
N GLU A 183 -7.14 -12.22 -1.37
CA GLU A 183 -7.78 -12.76 -2.56
C GLU A 183 -6.99 -12.47 -3.85
N LEU A 184 -5.96 -11.61 -3.79
CA LEU A 184 -5.18 -11.14 -4.96
C LEU A 184 -3.81 -11.80 -5.10
N VAL A 185 -3.50 -12.79 -4.27
CA VAL A 185 -2.18 -13.42 -4.20
C VAL A 185 -1.90 -14.40 -5.35
N ALA A 186 -2.95 -14.97 -5.95
CA ALA A 186 -2.82 -15.94 -7.02
C ALA A 186 -2.56 -15.25 -8.36
N THR A 187 -1.80 -15.92 -9.23
CA THR A 187 -1.65 -15.48 -10.62
C THR A 187 -3.00 -15.59 -11.34
N PRO A 188 -3.42 -14.54 -12.08
CA PRO A 188 -4.68 -14.57 -12.80
C PRO A 188 -4.72 -15.69 -13.85
N PRO A 189 -5.84 -16.43 -13.99
CA PRO A 189 -5.93 -17.54 -14.94
C PRO A 189 -5.62 -17.14 -16.38
N GLY A 190 -4.72 -17.87 -17.04
CA GLY A 190 -4.33 -17.60 -18.43
C GLY A 190 -3.39 -16.41 -18.61
N PHE A 191 -2.85 -15.85 -17.52
CA PHE A 191 -1.80 -14.84 -17.56
C PHE A 191 -0.41 -15.47 -17.39
N THR A 192 0.59 -14.81 -17.96
CA THR A 192 2.00 -15.21 -17.92
C THR A 192 2.82 -14.19 -17.13
N ALA A 193 3.87 -14.66 -16.47
CA ALA A 193 4.67 -13.86 -15.55
C ALA A 193 5.61 -12.85 -16.24
N GLY A 194 5.77 -12.91 -17.56
CA GLY A 194 6.77 -12.10 -18.27
C GLY A 194 8.16 -12.23 -17.63
N ASP A 195 8.80 -11.11 -17.34
CA ASP A 195 10.15 -11.07 -16.77
C ASP A 195 10.14 -11.07 -15.23
N TRP A 196 8.97 -11.15 -14.60
CA TRP A 196 8.81 -11.18 -13.15
C TRP A 196 9.68 -12.23 -12.44
N PRO A 197 9.72 -13.51 -12.89
CA PRO A 197 10.45 -14.54 -12.14
C PRO A 197 11.95 -14.27 -12.08
N ALA A 198 12.50 -13.57 -13.09
CA ALA A 198 13.90 -13.17 -13.10
C ALA A 198 14.21 -12.06 -12.10
N ARG A 199 13.22 -11.23 -11.74
CA ARG A 199 13.38 -10.10 -10.81
C ARG A 199 13.11 -10.48 -9.36
N PHE A 200 12.07 -11.28 -9.12
CA PHE A 200 11.53 -11.48 -7.77
C PHE A 200 11.34 -12.95 -7.38
N ALA A 201 11.67 -13.88 -8.27
CA ALA A 201 11.29 -15.29 -8.19
C ALA A 201 9.76 -15.50 -8.14
N GLY A 202 9.32 -16.74 -8.37
CA GLY A 202 7.90 -17.09 -8.36
C GLY A 202 7.09 -16.45 -9.49
N ALA A 203 5.79 -16.29 -9.27
CA ALA A 203 4.85 -15.72 -10.24
C ALA A 203 4.14 -14.50 -9.64
N PRO A 204 3.80 -13.48 -10.44
CA PRO A 204 3.04 -12.33 -9.98
C PRO A 204 1.61 -12.76 -9.63
N GLY A 205 1.11 -12.24 -8.51
CA GLY A 205 -0.32 -12.31 -8.19
C GLY A 205 -1.10 -11.21 -8.90
N VAL A 206 -2.43 -11.27 -8.88
CA VAL A 206 -3.30 -10.18 -9.38
C VAL A 206 -2.89 -8.82 -8.81
N VAL A 207 -2.49 -8.78 -7.54
CA VAL A 207 -2.03 -7.55 -6.89
C VAL A 207 -0.87 -6.88 -7.64
N ASN A 208 -0.04 -7.65 -8.33
CA ASN A 208 1.13 -7.14 -9.03
C ASN A 208 0.85 -6.56 -10.40
N PHE A 209 -0.31 -6.92 -10.97
CA PHE A 209 -0.83 -6.30 -12.19
C PHE A 209 -1.52 -4.97 -11.87
N LEU A 210 -2.07 -4.82 -10.66
CA LEU A 210 -2.90 -3.66 -10.31
C LEU A 210 -2.18 -2.61 -9.45
N PHE A 211 -1.24 -3.03 -8.58
CA PHE A 211 -0.70 -2.15 -7.54
C PHE A 211 0.83 -2.14 -7.43
N PHE A 212 1.45 -3.31 -7.27
CA PHE A 212 2.87 -3.39 -6.90
C PHE A 212 3.69 -4.07 -7.99
N PRO A 213 4.65 -3.40 -8.61
CA PRO A 213 5.57 -4.05 -9.56
C PRO A 213 6.58 -4.98 -8.87
N GLU A 214 6.58 -5.03 -7.53
CA GLU A 214 7.36 -5.90 -6.67
C GLU A 214 6.43 -6.73 -5.75
N PRO A 215 6.91 -7.78 -5.07
CA PRO A 215 6.08 -8.55 -4.15
C PRO A 215 5.40 -7.66 -3.11
N ALA A 216 4.09 -7.84 -2.91
CA ALA A 216 3.28 -7.00 -2.01
C ALA A 216 3.67 -7.11 -0.52
N THR A 217 4.58 -8.04 -0.18
CA THR A 217 5.16 -8.26 1.15
C THR A 217 6.67 -7.97 1.20
N LEU A 218 7.21 -7.25 0.20
CA LEU A 218 8.62 -6.86 0.18
C LEU A 218 8.96 -6.02 1.41
N THR A 219 10.14 -6.26 1.97
CA THR A 219 10.73 -5.39 2.99
C THR A 219 11.74 -4.47 2.33
N ALA A 220 11.50 -3.16 2.40
CA ALA A 220 12.41 -2.14 1.88
C ALA A 220 13.26 -1.57 3.01
N THR A 221 14.50 -1.21 2.70
CA THR A 221 15.42 -0.58 3.66
C THR A 221 16.07 0.63 3.00
N THR A 222 16.06 1.75 3.71
CA THR A 222 16.63 3.03 3.26
C THR A 222 17.60 3.53 4.32
N TRP A 223 18.79 3.93 3.89
CA TRP A 223 19.76 4.60 4.75
C TRP A 223 19.64 6.12 4.59
N ILE A 224 19.57 6.83 5.71
CA ILE A 224 19.54 8.28 5.79
C ILE A 224 20.83 8.73 6.48
N PRO A 225 21.80 9.31 5.76
CA PRO A 225 23.02 9.80 6.39
C PRO A 225 22.72 11.02 7.26
N ARG A 226 23.44 11.16 8.37
CA ARG A 226 23.28 12.30 9.29
C ARG A 226 23.56 13.65 8.62
N GLU A 227 24.46 13.68 7.64
CA GLU A 227 24.80 14.90 6.89
C GLU A 227 23.67 15.38 5.95
N ALA A 228 22.67 14.54 5.70
CA ALA A 228 21.48 14.91 4.94
C ALA A 228 20.33 15.46 5.80
N ALA A 229 20.56 15.68 7.11
CA ALA A 229 19.57 16.13 8.10
C ALA A 229 19.77 17.59 8.54
#